data_AF-A0A6A5KEB8-F1
#
_entry.id   AF-A0A6A5KEB8-F1
#
_cell.length_a   1.000
_cell.length_b   1.000
_cell.length_c   1.000
_cell.angle_alpha   90.00
_cell.angle_beta   90.00
_cell.angle_gamma   90.00
#
_symmetry.space_group_name_H-M   'P 1'
#
loop_
_entity.id
_entity.type
_entity.pdbx_description
1 polymer ?
#
loop_
_entity_poly.entity_id
_entity_poly.type
_entity_poly.pdbx_seq_one_letter_code
_entity_poly.pdbx_strand_id
1 'polypeptide(L)'
;MEPGTATHATEGSPKAQSALAAFASALNINENALKTALNGAFDLMTNAHHSPILALEMSFGRLNYRIDSQTLHAVAGAFRGAFGTSLGVQDGK
;
A
#
# COMPACT_ATOMS: atom_id res chain seq x y z
N MET A 1 29.04 -23.80 15.43
CA MET A 1 28.74 -23.13 14.16
C MET A 1 27.24 -23.13 14.01
N GLU A 2 26.58 -22.12 14.57
CA GLU A 2 25.14 -21.97 14.48
C GLU A 2 24.87 -20.88 13.44
N PRO A 3 24.20 -21.15 12.32
CA PRO A 3 23.63 -20.08 11.52
C PRO A 3 22.45 -19.53 12.31
N GLY A 4 22.74 -18.55 13.17
CA GLY A 4 21.74 -17.74 13.84
C GLY A 4 20.80 -17.21 12.76
N THR A 5 19.55 -17.67 12.85
CA THR A 5 18.45 -17.33 11.97
C THR A 5 18.52 -15.85 11.63
N ALA A 6 18.84 -15.57 10.37
CA ALA A 6 18.55 -14.28 9.78
C ALA A 6 17.06 -14.09 10.00
N THR A 7 16.71 -13.31 11.01
CA THR A 7 15.41 -12.69 11.15
C THR A 7 15.27 -11.86 9.88
N HIS A 8 14.80 -12.50 8.81
CA HIS A 8 14.15 -11.82 7.70
C HIS A 8 13.07 -11.05 8.41
N ALA A 9 13.35 -9.78 8.71
CA ALA A 9 12.40 -8.89 9.32
C ALA A 9 11.16 -9.01 8.46
N THR A 10 10.14 -9.67 8.99
CA THR A 10 8.98 -10.10 8.22
C THR A 10 8.34 -8.82 7.70
N GLU A 11 8.60 -8.53 6.43
CA GLU A 11 8.20 -7.31 5.74
C GLU A 11 6.67 -7.32 5.62
N GLY A 12 5.97 -6.98 6.70
CA GLY A 12 4.52 -7.12 6.82
C GLY A 12 4.03 -8.56 7.03
N SER A 13 2.82 -8.70 7.58
CA SER A 13 2.13 -9.98 7.65
C SER A 13 1.95 -10.57 6.24
N PRO A 14 1.90 -11.90 6.06
CA PRO A 14 1.71 -12.52 4.73
C PRO A 14 0.46 -11.99 4.02
N LYS A 15 -0.58 -11.64 4.78
CA LYS A 15 -1.79 -10.99 4.28
C LYS A 15 -1.54 -9.59 3.71
N ALA A 16 -0.65 -8.82 4.33
CA ALA A 16 -0.26 -7.49 3.86
C ALA A 16 0.60 -7.59 2.58
N GLN A 17 1.48 -8.59 2.50
CA GLN A 17 2.27 -8.86 1.28
C GLN A 17 1.38 -9.26 0.11
N SER A 18 0.46 -10.22 0.31
CA SER A 18 -0.49 -10.62 -0.74
C SER A 18 -1.35 -9.46 -1.24
N ALA A 19 -1.72 -8.54 -0.35
CA ALA A 19 -2.53 -7.41 -0.74
C ALA A 19 -1.75 -6.26 -1.37
N LEU A 20 -0.51 -6.06 -0.95
CA LEU A 20 0.41 -5.17 -1.64
C LEU A 20 0.63 -5.68 -3.08
N ALA A 21 0.84 -6.98 -3.26
CA ALA A 21 0.95 -7.61 -4.57
C ALA A 21 -0.33 -7.43 -5.41
N ALA A 22 -1.50 -7.66 -4.81
CA ALA A 22 -2.79 -7.44 -5.49
C ALA A 22 -2.99 -5.96 -5.87
N PHE A 23 -2.60 -5.02 -5.02
CA PHE A 23 -2.69 -3.58 -5.28
C PHE A 23 -1.74 -3.16 -6.40
N ALA A 24 -0.50 -3.65 -6.39
CA ALA A 24 0.48 -3.40 -7.44
C ALA A 24 0.01 -3.97 -8.78
N SER A 25 -0.52 -5.20 -8.77
CA SER A 25 -1.10 -5.85 -9.95
C SER A 25 -2.32 -5.08 -10.48
N ALA A 26 -3.22 -4.62 -9.62
CA ALA A 26 -4.39 -3.84 -10.02
C ALA A 26 -4.03 -2.48 -10.65
N LEU A 27 -2.91 -1.90 -10.24
CA LEU A 27 -2.35 -0.68 -10.82
C LEU A 27 -1.40 -0.94 -11.99
N ASN A 28 -1.14 -2.22 -12.33
CA ASN A 28 -0.17 -2.63 -13.34
C ASN A 28 1.23 -2.03 -13.12
N ILE A 29 1.69 -2.02 -11.87
CA ILE A 29 3.02 -1.51 -11.47
C ILE A 29 3.81 -2.57 -10.71
N ASN A 30 5.11 -2.35 -10.58
CA ASN A 30 5.98 -3.20 -9.77
C ASN A 30 5.68 -3.00 -8.27
N GLU A 31 5.66 -4.07 -7.49
CA GLU A 31 5.50 -4.02 -6.03
C GLU A 31 6.54 -3.12 -5.35
N ASN A 32 7.78 -3.11 -5.83
CA ASN A 32 8.81 -2.22 -5.30
C ASN A 32 8.47 -0.74 -5.55
N ALA A 33 7.94 -0.42 -6.73
CA ALA A 33 7.49 0.94 -7.05
C ALA A 33 6.30 1.35 -6.15
N LEU A 34 5.38 0.42 -5.89
CA LEU A 34 4.29 0.65 -4.95
C LEU A 34 4.79 0.86 -3.52
N LYS A 35 5.74 0.06 -3.02
CA LYS A 35 6.34 0.27 -1.68
C LYS A 35 6.99 1.64 -1.58
N THR A 36 7.76 2.05 -2.60
CA THR A 36 8.36 3.38 -2.64
C THR A 36 7.29 4.47 -2.67
N ALA A 37 6.22 4.30 -3.46
CA ALA A 37 5.12 5.26 -3.53
C ALA A 37 4.36 5.38 -2.19
N LEU A 38 4.10 4.27 -1.52
CA LEU A 38 3.46 4.26 -0.20
C LEU A 38 4.34 4.97 0.84
N ASN A 39 5.64 4.69 0.85
CA ASN A 39 6.57 5.34 1.78
C ASN A 39 6.67 6.85 1.52
N GLY A 40 6.73 7.27 0.25
CA GLY A 40 6.71 8.68 -0.12
C GLY A 40 5.36 9.35 0.16
N ALA A 41 4.25 8.62 0.05
CA ALA A 41 2.92 9.13 0.43
C ALA A 41 2.83 9.42 1.94
N PHE A 42 3.45 8.59 2.79
CA PHE A 42 3.52 8.87 4.24
C PHE A 42 4.27 10.17 4.54
N ASP A 43 5.38 10.44 3.85
CA ASP A 43 6.13 11.70 3.97
C ASP A 43 5.31 12.90 3.45
N LEU A 44 4.52 12.68 2.40
CA LEU A 44 3.71 13.71 1.75
C LEU A 44 2.36 13.97 2.41
N MET A 45 2.00 13.26 3.48
CA MET A 45 0.66 13.37 4.09
C MET A 45 0.32 14.80 4.52
N THR A 46 1.28 15.53 5.08
CA THR A 46 1.11 16.94 5.48
C THR A 46 0.87 17.84 4.27
N ASN A 47 1.60 17.60 3.17
CA ASN A 47 1.45 18.34 1.91
C ASN A 47 0.13 17.99 1.19
N ALA A 48 -0.37 16.78 1.43
CA ALA A 48 -1.60 16.25 0.84
C ALA A 48 -2.87 16.65 1.60
N HIS A 49 -2.79 17.63 2.51
CA HIS A 49 -3.92 18.00 3.37
C HIS A 49 -4.52 16.78 4.09
N HIS A 50 -3.67 15.88 4.59
CA HIS A 50 -4.04 14.63 5.24
C HIS A 50 -4.89 13.67 4.39
N SER A 51 -4.90 13.85 3.07
CA SER A 51 -5.59 12.94 2.14
C SER A 51 -4.64 11.86 1.65
N PRO A 52 -4.82 10.58 2.06
CA PRO A 52 -3.89 9.50 1.72
C PRO A 52 -3.85 9.21 0.22
N ILE A 53 -4.96 9.41 -0.51
CA ILE A 53 -5.00 9.27 -1.96
C ILE A 53 -4.15 10.35 -2.61
N LEU A 54 -4.38 11.63 -2.29
CA LEU A 54 -3.60 12.74 -2.86
C LEU A 54 -2.11 12.57 -2.57
N ALA A 55 -1.76 12.11 -1.35
CA ALA A 55 -0.38 11.82 -0.99
C ALA A 55 0.23 10.73 -1.88
N LEU A 56 -0.54 9.68 -2.16
CA LEU A 56 -0.14 8.57 -3.01
C LEU A 56 -0.04 8.98 -4.48
N GLU A 57 -0.96 9.80 -5.00
CA GLU A 57 -0.89 10.39 -6.35
C GLU A 57 0.37 11.25 -6.51
N MET A 58 0.64 12.13 -5.55
CA MET A 58 1.84 12.97 -5.57
C MET A 58 3.11 12.11 -5.51
N SER A 59 3.11 11.04 -4.72
CA SER A 59 4.24 10.13 -4.64
C SER A 59 4.45 9.35 -5.94
N PHE A 60 3.38 8.90 -6.61
CA PHE A 60 3.48 8.31 -7.95
C PHE A 60 4.01 9.31 -8.97
N GLY A 61 3.57 10.57 -8.92
CA GLY A 61 4.09 11.65 -9.73
C GLY A 61 5.59 11.86 -9.56
N ARG A 62 6.11 11.80 -8.32
CA ARG A 62 7.56 11.85 -8.05
C ARG A 62 8.33 10.67 -8.66
N LEU A 63 7.71 9.50 -8.76
CA LEU A 63 8.29 8.30 -9.36
C LEU A 63 8.10 8.23 -10.88
N ASN A 64 7.58 9.30 -11.51
CA ASN A 64 7.24 9.36 -12.93
C ASN A 64 6.18 8.32 -13.36
N TYR A 65 5.39 7.81 -12.41
CA TYR A 65 4.24 6.96 -12.70
C TYR A 65 3.00 7.81 -12.93
N ARG A 66 2.43 7.69 -14.12
CA ARG A 66 1.15 8.33 -14.45
C ARG A 66 0.02 7.35 -14.18
N ILE A 67 -0.44 7.33 -12.94
CA ILE A 67 -1.62 6.54 -12.55
C ILE A 67 -2.85 7.43 -12.66
N ASP A 68 -3.89 6.91 -13.28
CA ASP A 68 -5.17 7.58 -13.36
C ASP A 68 -5.81 7.69 -11.97
N SER A 69 -6.25 8.90 -11.62
CA SER A 69 -6.80 9.21 -10.29
C SER A 69 -8.02 8.37 -9.96
N GLN A 70 -8.90 8.14 -10.94
CA GLN A 70 -10.10 7.33 -10.79
C GLN A 70 -9.74 5.85 -10.55
N THR A 71 -8.75 5.34 -11.28
CA THR A 71 -8.21 3.99 -11.10
C THR A 71 -7.60 3.83 -9.71
N LEU A 72 -6.79 4.80 -9.27
CA LEU A 72 -6.20 4.78 -7.93
C LEU A 72 -7.27 4.82 -6.84
N HIS A 73 -8.31 5.66 -6.99
CA HIS A 73 -9.45 5.70 -6.09
C HIS A 73 -10.20 4.37 -6.03
N ALA A 74 -10.43 3.73 -7.19
CA ALA A 74 -11.12 2.45 -7.26
C ALA A 74 -10.31 1.34 -6.57
N VAL A 75 -9.00 1.25 -6.86
CA VAL A 75 -8.12 0.24 -6.26
C VAL A 75 -7.93 0.48 -4.76
N ALA A 76 -7.71 1.74 -4.33
CA ALA A 76 -7.62 2.08 -2.92
C ALA A 76 -8.95 1.88 -2.18
N GLY A 77 -10.09 2.14 -2.82
CA GLY A 77 -11.42 1.85 -2.31
C GLY A 77 -11.65 0.35 -2.12
N ALA A 78 -11.29 -0.47 -3.13
CA ALA A 78 -11.36 -1.92 -3.06
C ALA A 78 -10.43 -2.49 -1.97
N PHE A 79 -9.21 -1.95 -1.86
CA PHE A 79 -8.25 -2.31 -0.82
C PHE A 79 -8.78 -1.95 0.58
N ARG A 80 -9.28 -0.72 0.77
CA ARG A 80 -9.94 -0.32 2.02
C ARG A 80 -11.17 -1.16 2.30
N GLY A 81 -11.93 -1.58 1.28
CA GLY A 81 -13.05 -2.50 1.43
C GLY A 81 -12.61 -3.85 1.97
N ALA A 82 -11.61 -4.47 1.34
CA ALA A 82 -11.06 -5.78 1.71
C ALA A 82 -10.34 -5.78 3.08
N PHE A 83 -9.61 -4.70 3.41
CA PHE A 83 -8.88 -4.57 4.68
C PHE A 83 -9.73 -3.96 5.79
N GLY A 84 -10.62 -3.05 5.47
CA GLY A 84 -11.58 -2.46 6.40
C GLY A 84 -12.60 -3.47 6.89
N THR A 85 -13.06 -4.39 6.02
CA THR A 85 -13.84 -5.56 6.49
C THR A 85 -12.97 -6.56 7.24
N SER A 86 -11.70 -6.73 6.88
CA SER A 86 -10.78 -7.58 7.64
C SER A 86 -10.38 -7.01 9.01
N LEU A 87 -10.57 -5.71 9.27
CA LEU A 87 -10.40 -5.06 10.56
C LEU A 87 -11.74 -4.82 11.30
N GLY A 88 -12.87 -4.94 10.58
CA GLY A 88 -14.24 -4.72 11.08
C GLY A 88 -15.03 -5.98 11.43
N VAL A 89 -14.43 -7.18 11.35
CA VAL A 89 -15.02 -8.44 11.83
C VAL A 89 -14.06 -9.08 12.84
N GLN A 90 -14.03 -8.51 14.04
CA GLN A 90 -13.60 -9.18 15.26
C GLN A 90 -14.41 -8.64 16.45
N ASP A 91 -15.73 -8.47 16.28
CA ASP A 91 -16.63 -8.25 17.42
C ASP A 91 -17.94 -8.99 17.14
N GLY A 92 -18.33 -9.88 18.06
CA GLY A 92 -19.59 -10.61 17.99
C GLY A 92 -19.48 -12.10 18.26
N LYS A 93 -19.02 -12.48 19.46
CA LYS A 93 -19.43 -13.76 20.07
C LYS A 93 -19.66 -13.57 21.56
#